data_AF-A0A924XNS2-F1
#
_entry.id   AF-A0A924XNS2-F1
#
_cell.length_a   1.000
_cell.length_b   1.000
_cell.length_c   1.000
_cell.angle_alpha   90.00
_cell.angle_beta   90.00
_cell.angle_gamma   90.00
#
_symmetry.space_group_name_H-M   'P 1'
#
loop_
_entity.id
_entity.type
_entity.pdbx_description
1 polymer ?
#
loop_
_entity_poly.entity_id
_entity_poly.type
_entity_poly.pdbx_seq_one_letter_code
_entity_poly.pdbx_strand_id
1 'polypeptide(L)'
;MKWGAALGTLFGLAIAAWLLASFGIREIGALVAQAGWGLVVVVLFHWSQILFSAFAWRALGGTQVSLWDYVVLRWIREAVNNLLPVAQVGGQVVGARLLRRRGVPMADAVAGSVGDMTTE
;
A
#
# COMPACT_ATOMS: atom_id res chain seq x y z
N MET A 1 -15.86 4.60 -17.86
CA MET A 1 -14.94 4.42 -16.71
C MET A 1 -13.58 3.80 -17.09
N LYS A 2 -13.49 2.76 -17.93
CA LYS A 2 -12.20 2.08 -18.24
C LYS A 2 -11.15 2.94 -18.97
N TRP A 3 -11.57 3.79 -19.92
CA TRP A 3 -10.67 4.61 -20.73
C TRP A 3 -9.96 5.71 -19.95
N GLY A 4 -10.66 6.38 -19.02
CA GLY A 4 -10.05 7.41 -18.18
C GLY A 4 -8.94 6.85 -17.27
N ALA A 5 -9.17 5.67 -16.69
CA ALA A 5 -8.15 4.99 -15.89
C ALA A 5 -6.94 4.55 -16.73
N ALA A 6 -7.18 4.06 -17.96
CA ALA A 6 -6.10 3.69 -18.87
C ALA A 6 -5.26 4.92 -19.30
N LEU A 7 -5.92 6.02 -19.66
CA LEU A 7 -5.25 7.27 -20.02
C LEU A 7 -4.46 7.86 -18.85
N GLY A 8 -5.05 7.88 -17.65
CA GLY A 8 -4.34 8.32 -16.44
C GLY A 8 -3.11 7.46 -16.13
N THR A 9 -3.21 6.14 -16.31
CA THR A 9 -2.09 5.21 -16.12
C THR A 9 -0.98 5.46 -17.14
N LEU A 10 -1.33 5.61 -18.43
CA LEU A 10 -0.38 5.92 -19.50
C LEU A 10 0.32 7.26 -19.25
N PHE A 11 -0.44 8.28 -18.85
CA PHE A 11 0.11 9.59 -18.54
C PHE A 11 1.06 9.55 -17.34
N GLY A 12 0.68 8.86 -16.26
CA GLY A 12 1.55 8.64 -15.10
C GLY A 12 2.83 7.89 -15.45
N LEU A 13 2.74 6.83 -16.26
CA LEU A 13 3.90 6.08 -16.73
C LEU A 13 4.81 6.93 -17.62
N ALA A 14 4.24 7.76 -18.49
CA ALA A 14 5.02 8.67 -19.33
C ALA A 14 5.78 9.70 -18.50
N ILE A 15 5.14 10.30 -17.48
CA ILE A 15 5.80 11.21 -16.54
C ILE A 15 6.90 10.48 -15.77
N ALA A 16 6.63 9.28 -15.24
CA ALA A 16 7.64 8.51 -14.51
C ALA A 16 8.85 8.17 -15.38
N ALA A 17 8.62 7.75 -16.64
CA ALA A 17 9.69 7.49 -17.60
C ALA A 17 10.48 8.75 -17.95
N TRP A 18 9.80 9.88 -18.14
CA TRP A 18 10.44 11.18 -18.37
C TRP A 18 11.31 11.59 -17.18
N LEU A 19 10.81 11.50 -15.96
CA LEU A 19 11.58 11.78 -14.74
C LEU A 19 12.81 10.87 -14.63
N LEU A 20 12.67 9.56 -14.87
CA LEU A 20 13.80 8.63 -14.86
C LEU A 20 14.87 8.97 -15.91
N ALA A 21 14.44 9.44 -17.09
CA ALA A 21 15.34 9.90 -18.14
C ALA A 21 16.02 11.24 -17.79
N SER A 22 15.30 12.17 -17.12
CA SER A 22 15.82 13.50 -16.75
C SER A 22 16.76 13.46 -15.54
N PHE A 23 16.44 12.67 -14.52
CA PHE A 23 17.21 12.57 -13.27
C PHE A 23 18.30 11.49 -13.30
N GLY A 24 18.41 10.72 -14.39
CA GLY A 24 19.45 9.71 -14.59
C GLY A 24 19.39 8.55 -13.59
N ILE A 25 19.08 7.34 -14.07
CA ILE A 25 19.09 6.11 -13.23
C ILE A 25 20.41 5.95 -12.44
N ARG A 26 21.52 6.41 -13.00
CA ARG A 26 22.85 6.34 -12.36
C ARG A 26 22.98 7.26 -11.14
N GLU A 27 22.41 8.45 -11.18
CA GLU A 27 22.46 9.41 -10.06
C GLU A 27 21.56 8.94 -8.92
N ILE A 28 20.37 8.44 -9.26
CA ILE A 28 19.47 7.78 -8.30
C ILE A 28 20.18 6.58 -7.66
N GLY A 29 20.84 5.75 -8.47
CA GLY A 29 21.62 4.61 -7.97
C GLY A 29 22.76 5.02 -7.03
N ALA A 30 23.46 6.12 -7.32
CA ALA A 30 24.51 6.64 -6.45
C ALA A 30 23.95 7.14 -5.10
N LEU A 31 22.80 7.80 -5.09
CA LEU A 31 22.12 8.22 -3.87
C LEU A 31 21.66 7.03 -3.01
N VAL A 32 21.10 5.99 -3.65
CA VAL A 32 20.72 4.74 -2.98
C VAL A 32 21.95 4.05 -2.39
N ALA A 33 23.06 3.99 -3.14
CA ALA A 33 24.31 3.43 -2.65
C ALA A 33 24.89 4.23 -1.48
N GLN A 34 24.74 5.57 -1.49
CA GLN A 34 25.17 6.44 -0.39
C GLN A 34 24.34 6.22 0.88
N ALA A 35 23.04 5.94 0.76
CA ALA A 35 22.20 5.56 1.91
C ALA A 35 22.69 4.24 2.57
N GLY A 36 23.27 3.34 1.77
CA GLY A 36 23.92 2.12 2.24
C GLY A 36 23.01 1.24 3.11
N TRP A 37 23.56 0.74 4.22
CA TRP A 37 22.84 -0.11 5.18
C TRP A 37 21.67 0.61 5.89
N GLY A 38 21.65 1.94 5.90
CA GLY A 38 20.53 2.71 6.47
C GLY A 38 19.20 2.37 5.80
N LEU A 39 19.22 2.10 4.48
CA LEU A 39 18.02 1.69 3.74
C LEU A 39 17.44 0.37 4.28
N VAL A 40 18.29 -0.59 4.63
CA VAL A 40 17.86 -1.89 5.19
C VAL A 40 17.16 -1.68 6.53
N VAL A 41 17.71 -0.81 7.39
CA VAL A 41 17.10 -0.48 8.68
C VAL A 41 15.73 0.17 8.48
N VAL A 42 15.60 1.11 7.55
CA VAL A 42 14.32 1.75 7.21
C VAL A 42 13.30 0.73 6.69
N VAL A 43 13.72 -0.17 5.80
CA VAL A 43 12.86 -1.23 5.26
C VAL A 43 12.37 -2.17 6.36
N LEU A 44 13.25 -2.58 7.28
CA LEU A 44 12.87 -3.46 8.38
C LEU A 44 11.93 -2.75 9.37
N PHE A 45 12.18 -1.49 9.67
CA PHE A 45 11.30 -0.68 10.51
C PHE A 45 9.91 -0.54 9.88
N HIS A 46 9.84 -0.24 8.59
CA HIS A 46 8.57 -0.17 7.87
C HIS A 46 7.84 -1.53 7.87
N TRP A 47 8.56 -2.64 7.65
CA TRP A 47 7.97 -3.97 7.77
C TRP A 47 7.40 -4.23 9.17
N SER A 48 8.10 -3.82 10.24
CA SER A 48 7.58 -3.95 11.60
C SER A 48 6.28 -3.16 11.81
N GLN A 49 6.19 -1.95 11.25
CA GLN A 49 4.96 -1.16 11.28
C GLN A 49 3.82 -1.84 10.52
N ILE A 50 4.07 -2.36 9.31
CA ILE A 50 3.06 -3.13 8.55
C ILE A 50 2.55 -4.32 9.38
N LEU A 51 3.45 -5.05 10.03
CA LEU A 51 3.09 -6.20 10.87
C LEU A 51 2.19 -5.77 12.03
N PHE A 52 2.55 -4.73 12.78
CA PHE A 52 1.73 -4.24 13.89
C PHE A 52 0.35 -3.73 13.45
N SER A 53 0.28 -2.97 12.35
CA SER A 53 -1.01 -2.55 11.79
C SER A 53 -1.84 -3.74 11.31
N ALA A 54 -1.22 -4.76 10.71
CA ALA A 54 -1.92 -5.98 10.32
C ALA A 54 -2.46 -6.76 11.53
N PHE A 55 -1.72 -6.81 12.64
CA PHE A 55 -2.21 -7.40 13.90
C PHE A 55 -3.42 -6.64 14.45
N ALA A 56 -3.35 -5.31 14.51
CA ALA A 56 -4.45 -4.46 14.96
C ALA A 56 -5.69 -4.65 14.06
N TRP A 57 -5.49 -4.64 12.74
CA TRP A 57 -6.57 -4.83 11.79
C TRP A 57 -7.22 -6.21 11.88
N ARG A 58 -6.42 -7.27 12.13
CA ARG A 58 -6.95 -8.61 12.40
C ARG A 58 -7.73 -8.68 13.71
N ALA A 59 -7.29 -7.98 14.75
CA ALA A 59 -8.01 -7.91 16.02
C ALA A 59 -9.41 -7.28 15.86
N LEU A 60 -9.56 -6.34 14.93
CA LEU A 60 -10.83 -5.67 14.64
C LEU A 60 -11.68 -6.39 13.57
N GLY A 61 -11.04 -6.96 12.56
CA GLY A 61 -11.69 -7.58 11.40
C GLY A 61 -11.97 -9.08 11.53
N GLY A 62 -11.48 -9.71 12.61
CA GLY A 62 -11.70 -11.12 12.93
C GLY A 62 -10.61 -12.06 12.42
N THR A 63 -10.77 -13.36 12.72
CA THR A 63 -9.77 -14.40 12.45
C THR A 63 -10.14 -15.35 11.30
N GLN A 64 -11.10 -14.95 10.45
CA GLN A 64 -11.59 -15.76 9.32
C GLN A 64 -10.54 -15.93 8.23
N VAL A 65 -9.57 -15.01 8.14
CA VAL A 65 -8.42 -15.09 7.23
C VAL A 65 -7.11 -15.10 8.02
N SER A 66 -6.04 -15.54 7.37
CA SER A 66 -4.73 -15.66 8.03
C SER A 66 -4.15 -14.28 8.38
N LEU A 67 -3.24 -14.21 9.36
CA LEU A 67 -2.49 -12.99 9.63
C LEU A 67 -1.72 -12.52 8.39
N TRP A 68 -1.17 -13.45 7.61
CA TRP A 68 -0.44 -13.13 6.39
C TRP A 68 -1.33 -12.43 5.35
N ASP A 69 -2.61 -12.80 5.28
CA ASP A 69 -3.56 -12.10 4.43
C ASP A 69 -3.69 -10.63 4.82
N TYR A 70 -3.83 -10.33 6.11
CA TYR A 70 -3.89 -8.96 6.63
C TYR A 70 -2.60 -8.17 6.34
N VAL A 71 -1.43 -8.80 6.49
CA VAL A 71 -0.12 -8.19 6.16
C VAL A 71 -0.06 -7.80 4.67
N VAL A 72 -0.38 -8.74 3.77
CA VAL A 72 -0.39 -8.49 2.33
C VAL A 72 -1.42 -7.43 1.95
N LEU A 73 -2.60 -7.46 2.56
CA LEU A 73 -3.65 -6.46 2.31
C LEU A 73 -3.26 -5.07 2.80
N ARG A 74 -2.62 -4.97 3.97
CA ARG A 74 -2.14 -3.70 4.54
C ARG A 74 -1.04 -3.11 3.65
N TRP A 75 -0.16 -3.94 3.12
CA TRP A 75 0.85 -3.52 2.15
C TRP A 75 0.23 -3.06 0.81
N ILE A 76 -0.73 -3.81 0.26
CA ILE A 76 -1.43 -3.40 -0.98
C ILE A 76 -2.16 -2.08 -0.79
N ARG A 77 -2.87 -1.90 0.33
CA ARG A 77 -3.57 -0.66 0.65
C ARG A 77 -2.60 0.52 0.66
N GLU A 78 -1.45 0.37 1.30
CA GLU A 78 -0.44 1.41 1.37
C GLU A 78 0.16 1.73 0.00
N ALA A 79 0.48 0.70 -0.79
CA ALA A 79 0.95 0.88 -2.16
C ALA A 79 -0.08 1.64 -3.01
N VAL A 80 -1.37 1.34 -2.87
CA VAL A 80 -2.45 2.07 -3.56
C VAL A 80 -2.46 3.54 -3.11
N ASN A 81 -2.35 3.81 -1.82
CA ASN A 81 -2.42 5.16 -1.28
C ASN A 81 -1.17 6.00 -1.57
N ASN A 82 0.00 5.38 -1.68
CA ASN A 82 1.28 6.05 -1.94
C ASN A 82 1.57 6.21 -3.43
N LEU A 83 1.13 5.25 -4.27
CA LEU A 83 1.45 5.25 -5.71
C LEU A 83 0.33 5.86 -6.56
N LEU A 84 -0.92 5.83 -6.10
CA LEU A 84 -2.06 6.37 -6.85
C LEU A 84 -2.58 7.66 -6.21
N PRO A 85 -2.98 8.67 -7.02
CA PRO A 85 -3.55 9.92 -6.53
C PRO A 85 -5.02 9.72 -6.14
N VAL A 86 -5.28 8.88 -5.13
CA VAL A 86 -6.62 8.46 -4.68
C VAL A 86 -7.01 9.02 -3.32
N ALA A 87 -6.33 10.08 -2.88
CA ALA A 87 -6.59 10.80 -1.63
C ALA A 87 -6.68 9.87 -0.39
N GLN A 88 -5.89 8.80 -0.37
CA GLN A 88 -5.87 7.76 0.66
C GLN A 88 -7.17 6.93 0.85
N VAL A 89 -8.23 7.25 0.10
CA VAL A 89 -9.52 6.53 0.14
C VAL A 89 -9.43 5.24 -0.67
N GLY A 90 -8.75 5.28 -1.81
CA GLY A 90 -8.70 4.14 -2.75
C GLY A 90 -8.16 2.86 -2.12
N GLY A 91 -7.11 2.96 -1.30
CA GLY A 91 -6.49 1.80 -0.66
C GLY A 91 -7.44 1.11 0.32
N GLN A 92 -8.30 1.85 1.01
CA GLN A 92 -9.26 1.27 1.95
C GLN A 92 -10.38 0.52 1.25
N VAL A 93 -10.90 1.11 0.17
CA VAL A 93 -11.91 0.46 -0.68
C VAL A 93 -11.34 -0.84 -1.29
N VAL A 94 -10.09 -0.80 -1.76
CA VAL A 94 -9.40 -1.99 -2.30
C VAL A 94 -9.18 -3.03 -1.20
N GLY A 95 -8.66 -2.63 -0.03
CA GLY A 95 -8.41 -3.51 1.10
C GLY A 95 -9.68 -4.22 1.58
N ALA A 96 -10.76 -3.47 1.80
CA ALA A 96 -12.03 -4.04 2.25
C ALA A 96 -12.65 -4.97 1.19
N ARG A 97 -12.55 -4.62 -0.11
CA ARG A 97 -13.03 -5.48 -1.20
C ARG A 97 -12.22 -6.77 -1.32
N LEU A 98 -10.90 -6.71 -1.12
CA LEU A 98 -10.04 -7.90 -1.15
C LEU A 98 -10.26 -8.79 0.10
N LEU A 99 -10.45 -8.23 1.29
CA LEU A 99 -10.87 -8.97 2.49
C LEU A 99 -12.19 -9.71 2.27
N ARG A 100 -13.18 -9.03 1.68
CA ARG A 100 -14.46 -9.64 1.31
C ARG A 100 -14.28 -10.82 0.36
N ARG A 101 -13.41 -10.69 -0.64
CA ARG A 101 -13.08 -11.78 -1.57
C ARG A 101 -12.41 -12.98 -0.87
N ARG A 102 -11.78 -12.76 0.27
CA ARG A 102 -11.19 -13.82 1.11
C ARG A 102 -12.14 -14.35 2.19
N GLY A 103 -13.42 -13.96 2.17
CA GLY A 103 -14.47 -14.52 3.04
C GLY A 103 -14.79 -13.73 4.30
N VAL A 104 -14.15 -12.56 4.53
CA VAL A 104 -14.51 -11.68 5.65
C VAL A 104 -15.83 -10.97 5.33
N PRO A 105 -16.82 -10.97 6.24
CA PRO A 105 -18.05 -10.20 6.05
C PRO A 105 -17.74 -8.72 5.77
N MET A 106 -18.48 -8.10 4.85
CA MET A 106 -18.17 -6.73 4.43
C MET A 106 -18.30 -5.73 5.59
N ALA A 107 -19.20 -5.98 6.55
CA ALA A 107 -19.32 -5.17 7.76
C ALA A 107 -18.02 -5.16 8.57
N ASP A 108 -17.45 -6.34 8.84
CA ASP A 108 -16.19 -6.50 9.58
C ASP A 108 -15.00 -5.93 8.81
N ALA A 109 -14.98 -6.11 7.49
CA ALA A 109 -13.93 -5.56 6.62
C ALA A 109 -13.93 -4.01 6.62
N VAL A 110 -15.11 -3.38 6.59
CA VAL A 110 -15.24 -1.92 6.71
C VAL A 110 -14.91 -1.45 8.12
N ALA A 111 -15.44 -2.10 9.16
CA ALA A 111 -15.17 -1.73 10.55
C ALA A 111 -13.68 -1.77 10.88
N GLY A 112 -12.98 -2.83 10.46
CA GLY A 112 -11.54 -2.93 10.60
C GLY A 112 -10.79 -1.86 9.81
N SER A 113 -11.25 -1.52 8.60
CA SER A 113 -10.62 -0.47 7.79
C SER A 113 -10.76 0.92 8.42
N VAL A 114 -11.93 1.23 8.98
CA VAL A 114 -12.19 2.49 9.67
C VAL A 114 -11.40 2.58 10.97
N GLY A 115 -11.38 1.50 11.76
CA GLY A 115 -10.61 1.45 13.00
C GLY A 115 -9.12 1.65 12.76
N ASP A 116 -8.56 0.97 11.75
CA ASP A 116 -7.16 1.15 11.37
C ASP A 116 -6.87 2.60 10.90
N MET A 117 -7.81 3.23 10.18
CA MET A 117 -7.69 4.65 9.78
C MET A 117 -7.64 5.61 10.97
N THR A 118 -8.29 5.29 12.08
CA THR A 118 -8.28 6.14 13.29
C THR A 118 -7.02 5.99 14.13
N THR A 119 -6.22 4.95 13.87
CA THR A 119 -4.99 4.65 14.62
C THR A 119 -3.71 5.03 13.87
N GLU A 120 -3.82 5.45 12.60
CA GLU A 120 -2.73 6.03 11.79
C GLU A 120 -2.62 7.55 12.01
#